data_AF-A0A957ZSH4-F1
#
_entry.id   AF-A0A957ZSH4-F1
#
_cell.length_a   1.000
_cell.length_b   1.000
_cell.length_c   1.000
_cell.angle_alpha   90.00
_cell.angle_beta   90.00
_cell.angle_gamma   90.00
#
_symmetry.space_group_name_H-M   'P 1'
#
loop_
_entity.id
_entity.type
_entity.pdbx_description
1 polymer ?
#
loop_
_entity_poly.entity_id
_entity_poly.type
_entity_poly.pdbx_seq_one_letter_code
_entity_poly.pdbx_strand_id
1 'polypeptide(L)'
;MSRARGELAVALLGDVRLTYDGRTLASIMGQQRELELLAWLILHRDAPQSRRHLAFSLWPDSTDAQALTNLRKTLLLLRRHLPDADLYLDVQRSLLQWRPRAPVTVDVGRFDDLLAQAQNATDASVESDLLAEALALYRGDLLPAVYSEWIFPIRERLRQAYMDALLRIVTLLEDTRAYAAAATYAQRAVDHDPLHEAGYLRLMRLHALRGDRARALHVYHTCATVLVREMGVEPNAELQDAYMRLLALDDDGGDSAAQRPAPAR
;
A
#
# COMPACT_ATOMS: atom_id res chain seq x y z
N MET A 1 -15.15 22.77 32.08
CA MET A 1 -14.68 21.42 31.70
C MET A 1 -14.82 21.29 30.19
N SER A 2 -13.73 21.50 29.45
CA SER A 2 -13.72 21.36 27.99
C SER A 2 -13.98 19.89 27.67
N ARG A 3 -15.10 19.56 27.01
CA ARG A 3 -15.24 18.24 26.38
C ARG A 3 -13.99 18.02 25.53
N ALA A 4 -13.32 16.88 25.69
CA ALA A 4 -12.35 16.44 24.71
C ALA A 4 -13.05 16.51 23.35
N ARG A 5 -12.47 17.26 22.41
CA ARG A 5 -13.00 17.32 21.04
C ARG A 5 -12.93 15.90 20.50
N GLY A 6 -14.05 15.37 20.03
CA GLY A 6 -14.07 14.01 19.53
C GLY A 6 -13.04 13.81 18.42
N GLU A 7 -12.28 12.73 18.50
CA GLU A 7 -11.23 12.43 17.53
C GLU A 7 -11.71 11.33 16.58
N LEU A 8 -11.73 11.65 15.29
CA LEU A 8 -12.09 10.70 14.24
C LEU A 8 -10.80 10.03 13.73
N ALA A 9 -10.71 8.71 13.82
CA ALA A 9 -9.64 7.95 13.18
C ALA A 9 -10.20 7.11 12.03
N VAL A 10 -9.56 7.24 10.87
CA VAL A 10 -10.01 6.71 9.58
C VAL A 10 -8.89 5.90 8.95
N ALA A 11 -9.14 4.60 8.80
CA ALA A 11 -8.27 3.69 8.05
C ALA A 11 -8.95 3.31 6.73
N LEU A 12 -8.29 3.58 5.60
CA LEU A 12 -8.79 3.33 4.25
C LEU A 12 -7.86 2.42 3.43
N LEU A 13 -6.63 2.16 3.88
CA LEU A 13 -5.65 1.31 3.19
C LEU A 13 -5.85 -0.18 3.57
N GLY A 14 -6.55 -0.92 2.72
CA GLY A 14 -6.96 -2.30 2.99
C GLY A 14 -8.25 -2.34 3.82
N ASP A 15 -8.18 -2.91 5.03
CA ASP A 15 -9.34 -3.07 5.90
C ASP A 15 -9.86 -1.72 6.41
N VAL A 16 -11.00 -1.29 5.86
CA VAL A 16 -11.64 -0.03 6.21
C VAL A 16 -12.05 -0.04 7.68
N ARG A 17 -11.63 0.98 8.44
CA ARG A 17 -12.04 1.19 9.83
C ARG A 17 -12.35 2.66 10.07
N LEU A 18 -13.52 2.94 10.65
CA LEU A 18 -13.92 4.27 11.08
C LEU A 18 -14.19 4.23 12.58
N THR A 19 -13.50 5.06 13.36
CA THR A 19 -13.71 5.16 14.80
C THR A 19 -13.81 6.61 15.25
N TYR A 20 -14.68 6.88 16.22
CA TYR A 20 -14.80 8.18 16.87
C TYR A 20 -14.64 7.96 18.37
N ASP A 21 -13.65 8.62 18.98
CA ASP A 21 -13.24 8.39 20.38
C ASP A 21 -13.08 6.88 20.70
N GLY A 22 -12.43 6.15 19.78
CA GLY A 22 -12.19 4.72 19.87
C GLY A 22 -13.41 3.82 19.62
N ARG A 23 -14.60 4.37 19.36
CA ARG A 23 -15.82 3.59 19.06
C ARG A 23 -16.03 3.44 17.56
N THR A 24 -16.24 2.21 17.09
CA THR A 24 -16.48 1.91 15.67
C THR A 24 -17.77 2.54 15.15
N LEU A 25 -17.69 3.24 14.02
CA LEU A 25 -18.82 3.82 13.30
C LEU A 25 -19.43 2.83 12.30
N ALA A 26 -19.95 1.71 12.82
CA ALA A 26 -20.49 0.62 11.99
C ALA A 26 -21.62 1.06 11.05
N SER A 27 -22.43 2.05 11.45
CA SER A 27 -23.53 2.57 10.63
C SER A 27 -23.06 3.19 9.31
N ILE A 28 -21.89 3.83 9.29
CA ILE A 28 -21.31 4.40 8.07
C ILE A 28 -20.62 3.29 7.27
N MET A 29 -19.86 2.43 7.94
CA MET A 29 -19.10 1.34 7.30
C MET A 29 -20.01 0.34 6.58
N GLY A 30 -21.23 0.11 7.09
CA GLY A 30 -22.23 -0.75 6.45
C GLY A 30 -22.94 -0.11 5.24
N GLN A 31 -22.71 1.18 4.97
CA GLN A 31 -23.39 1.94 3.93
C GLN A 31 -22.37 2.44 2.90
N GLN A 32 -22.19 1.69 1.81
CA GLN A 32 -21.14 1.94 0.81
C GLN A 32 -21.11 3.39 0.31
N ARG A 33 -22.28 4.01 0.03
CA ARG A 33 -22.33 5.40 -0.46
C ARG A 33 -22.04 6.45 0.61
N GLU A 34 -22.33 6.17 1.88
CA GLU A 34 -21.95 7.08 2.97
C GLU A 34 -20.45 7.02 3.23
N LEU A 35 -19.88 5.82 3.26
CA LEU A 35 -18.44 5.58 3.37
C LEU A 35 -17.69 6.26 2.22
N GLU A 36 -18.16 6.06 0.98
CA GLU A 36 -17.54 6.65 -0.20
C GLU A 36 -17.60 8.18 -0.20
N LEU A 37 -18.76 8.75 0.16
CA LEU A 37 -18.91 10.20 0.31
C LEU A 37 -17.96 10.74 1.39
N LEU A 38 -17.87 10.08 2.54
CA LEU A 38 -16.97 10.48 3.62
C LEU A 38 -15.50 10.43 3.15
N ALA A 39 -15.09 9.34 2.52
CA ALA A 39 -13.75 9.18 2.02
C ALA A 39 -13.39 10.19 0.94
N TRP A 40 -14.31 10.49 0.01
CA TRP A 40 -14.09 11.55 -0.97
C TRP A 40 -13.74 12.86 -0.27
N LEU A 41 -14.55 13.28 0.70
CA LEU A 41 -14.38 14.56 1.40
C LEU A 41 -13.07 14.60 2.19
N ILE A 42 -12.68 13.49 2.80
CA ILE A 42 -11.43 13.38 3.56
C ILE A 42 -10.21 13.43 2.63
N LEU A 43 -10.24 12.70 1.51
CA LEU A 43 -9.13 12.64 0.55
C LEU A 43 -8.98 13.93 -0.25
N HIS A 44 -10.03 14.75 -0.36
CA HIS A 44 -10.02 16.06 -1.00
C HIS A 44 -10.19 17.22 0.01
N ARG A 45 -9.73 17.03 1.25
CA ARG A 45 -9.97 17.97 2.36
C ARG A 45 -9.39 19.37 2.16
N ASP A 46 -8.40 19.51 1.29
CA ASP A 46 -7.69 20.77 1.06
C ASP A 46 -8.50 21.79 0.24
N ALA A 47 -9.62 21.37 -0.37
CA ALA A 47 -10.45 22.25 -1.20
C ALA A 47 -11.97 22.00 -1.02
N PRO A 48 -12.81 23.04 -1.12
CA PRO A 48 -14.26 22.89 -1.24
C PRO A 48 -14.66 22.09 -2.48
N GLN A 49 -15.59 21.15 -2.32
CA GLN A 49 -16.10 20.30 -3.39
C GLN A 49 -17.44 20.82 -3.92
N SER A 50 -17.57 20.91 -5.25
CA SER A 50 -18.86 21.22 -5.88
C SER A 50 -19.84 20.08 -5.66
N ARG A 51 -21.01 20.38 -5.07
CA ARG A 51 -22.07 19.39 -4.85
C ARG A 51 -22.56 18.77 -6.16
N ARG A 52 -22.54 19.54 -7.25
CA ARG A 52 -22.93 19.05 -8.57
C ARG A 52 -21.90 18.06 -9.10
N HIS A 53 -20.62 18.42 -9.04
CA HIS A 53 -19.53 17.52 -9.45
C HIS A 53 -19.53 16.22 -8.65
N LEU A 54 -19.54 16.33 -7.32
CA LEU A 54 -19.57 15.21 -6.40
C LEU A 54 -20.77 14.28 -6.63
N ALA A 55 -21.95 14.83 -6.89
CA ALA A 55 -23.13 14.03 -7.21
C ALA A 55 -22.93 13.19 -8.49
N PHE A 56 -22.38 13.78 -9.55
CA PHE A 56 -22.15 13.04 -10.79
C PHE A 56 -21.06 11.98 -10.68
N SER A 57 -20.00 12.27 -9.91
CA SER A 57 -18.92 11.31 -9.72
C SER A 57 -19.37 10.09 -8.90
N LEU A 58 -20.28 10.27 -7.94
CA LEU A 58 -20.83 9.18 -7.13
C LEU A 58 -21.99 8.43 -7.81
N TRP A 59 -22.76 9.12 -8.67
CA TRP A 59 -23.89 8.53 -9.40
C TRP A 59 -23.81 8.83 -10.90
N PRO A 60 -22.83 8.26 -11.62
CA PRO A 60 -22.60 8.55 -13.04
C PRO A 60 -23.78 8.14 -13.94
N ASP A 61 -24.48 7.07 -13.57
CA ASP A 61 -25.61 6.53 -14.35
C ASP A 61 -26.95 7.23 -14.06
N SER A 62 -26.96 8.27 -13.22
CA SER A 62 -28.16 9.01 -12.83
C SER A 62 -28.31 10.30 -13.62
N THR A 63 -29.55 10.74 -13.82
CA THR A 63 -29.81 12.10 -14.31
C THR A 63 -29.35 13.15 -13.29
N ASP A 64 -29.08 14.38 -13.74
CA ASP A 64 -28.71 15.54 -12.89
C ASP A 64 -29.57 15.69 -11.64
N ALA A 65 -30.89 15.66 -11.82
CA ALA A 65 -31.84 15.82 -10.71
C ALA A 65 -31.77 14.64 -9.74
N GLN A 66 -31.60 13.42 -10.25
CA GLN A 66 -31.54 12.22 -9.44
C GLN A 66 -30.23 12.14 -8.65
N ALA A 67 -29.09 12.42 -9.29
CA ALA A 67 -27.78 12.44 -8.65
C ALA A 67 -27.74 13.45 -7.49
N LEU A 68 -28.24 14.67 -7.72
CA LEU A 68 -28.32 15.69 -6.66
C LEU A 68 -29.27 15.28 -5.53
N THR A 69 -30.37 14.58 -5.84
CA THR A 69 -31.30 14.05 -4.83
C THR A 69 -30.66 12.95 -4.00
N ASN A 70 -29.93 12.03 -4.64
CA ASN A 70 -29.17 10.98 -3.96
C ASN A 70 -28.11 11.59 -3.05
N LEU A 71 -27.33 12.56 -3.52
CA LEU A 71 -26.34 13.25 -2.68
C LEU A 71 -26.97 13.88 -1.43
N ARG A 72 -28.13 14.54 -1.57
CA ARG A 72 -28.83 15.12 -0.41
C ARG A 72 -29.23 14.05 0.61
N LYS A 73 -29.77 12.92 0.16
CA LYS A 73 -30.16 11.79 1.02
C LYS A 73 -28.95 11.17 1.72
N THR A 74 -27.89 10.87 0.97
CA THR A 74 -26.65 10.30 1.53
C THR A 74 -25.99 11.26 2.51
N LEU A 75 -25.93 12.56 2.21
CA LEU A 75 -25.39 13.56 3.13
C LEU A 75 -26.21 13.68 4.41
N LEU A 76 -27.55 13.58 4.32
CA LEU A 76 -28.42 13.58 5.50
C LEU A 76 -28.14 12.38 6.41
N LEU A 77 -28.01 11.19 5.83
CA LEU A 77 -27.70 9.96 6.57
C LEU A 77 -26.29 10.02 7.17
N LEU A 78 -25.29 10.44 6.37
CA LEU A 78 -23.92 10.61 6.85
C LEU A 78 -23.86 11.57 8.03
N ARG A 79 -24.54 12.73 7.98
CA ARG A 79 -24.61 13.68 9.11
C ARG A 79 -25.30 13.11 10.35
N ARG A 80 -26.24 12.17 10.17
CA ARG A 80 -26.92 11.50 11.28
C ARG A 80 -26.03 10.43 11.92
N HIS A 81 -25.22 9.73 11.14
CA HIS A 81 -24.36 8.65 11.61
C HIS A 81 -22.98 9.11 12.07
N LEU A 82 -22.50 10.28 11.60
CA LEU A 82 -21.24 10.88 12.02
C LEU A 82 -21.47 11.72 13.29
N PRO A 83 -20.88 11.34 14.45
CA PRO A 83 -20.96 12.16 15.66
C PRO A 83 -20.35 13.54 15.42
N ASP A 84 -20.96 14.58 15.99
CA ASP A 84 -20.53 15.98 15.81
C ASP A 84 -20.27 16.35 14.34
N ALA A 85 -21.11 15.90 13.40
CA ALA A 85 -20.89 16.10 11.97
C ALA A 85 -20.53 17.55 11.56
N ASP A 86 -21.07 18.55 12.26
CA ASP A 86 -20.81 19.98 11.99
C ASP A 86 -19.38 20.42 12.34
N LEU A 87 -18.66 19.65 13.19
CA LEU A 87 -17.23 19.81 13.46
C LEU A 87 -16.37 19.42 12.24
N TYR A 88 -16.87 18.48 11.43
CA TYR A 88 -16.14 17.90 10.31
C TYR A 88 -16.58 18.42 8.96
N LEU A 89 -17.86 18.74 8.79
CA LEU A 89 -18.47 19.06 7.50
C LEU A 89 -18.90 20.53 7.46
N ASP A 90 -18.44 21.25 6.44
CA ASP A 90 -19.01 22.53 6.04
C ASP A 90 -19.97 22.32 4.86
N VAL A 91 -21.27 22.48 5.12
CA VAL A 91 -22.33 22.21 4.15
C VAL A 91 -22.93 23.54 3.69
N GLN A 92 -22.66 23.91 2.43
CA GLN A 92 -23.20 25.09 1.80
C GLN A 92 -24.18 24.73 0.67
N ARG A 93 -24.82 25.73 0.07
CA ARG A 93 -25.84 25.52 -0.99
C ARG A 93 -25.26 24.79 -2.21
N SER A 94 -24.07 25.18 -2.66
CA SER A 94 -23.40 24.64 -3.85
C SER A 94 -22.10 23.90 -3.54
N LEU A 95 -21.55 24.08 -2.34
CA LEU A 95 -20.28 23.52 -1.91
C LEU A 95 -20.46 22.58 -0.72
N LEU A 96 -19.57 21.60 -0.64
CA LEU A 96 -19.40 20.69 0.49
C LEU A 96 -17.91 20.58 0.78
N GLN A 97 -17.48 20.79 2.01
CA GLN A 97 -16.06 20.74 2.35
C GLN A 97 -15.83 19.98 3.65
N TRP A 98 -14.75 19.21 3.70
CA TRP A 98 -14.18 18.79 4.98
C TRP A 98 -13.52 19.97 5.68
N ARG A 99 -13.88 20.26 6.92
CA ARG A 99 -13.34 21.42 7.64
C ARG A 99 -11.81 21.25 7.81
N PRO A 100 -10.97 22.21 7.36
CA PRO A 100 -9.52 22.05 7.37
C PRO A 100 -8.87 21.80 8.75
N ARG A 101 -9.54 22.21 9.83
CA ARG A 101 -9.07 22.06 11.22
C ARG A 101 -9.84 21.00 12.01
N ALA A 102 -10.61 20.16 11.33
CA ALA A 102 -11.32 19.08 12.00
C ALA A 102 -10.31 18.04 12.54
N PRO A 103 -10.47 17.58 13.79
CA PRO A 103 -9.56 16.60 14.40
C PRO A 103 -9.79 15.21 13.78
N VAL A 104 -8.98 14.88 12.78
CA VAL A 104 -9.04 13.58 12.09
C VAL A 104 -7.64 13.01 11.85
N THR A 105 -7.46 11.74 12.17
CA THR A 105 -6.32 10.94 11.74
C THR A 105 -6.75 10.08 10.57
N VAL A 106 -5.99 10.13 9.47
CA VAL A 106 -6.25 9.36 8.26
C VAL A 106 -4.98 8.61 7.91
N ASP A 107 -5.06 7.28 7.80
CA ASP A 107 -3.91 6.43 7.47
C ASP A 107 -3.25 6.80 6.14
N VAL A 108 -4.03 7.18 5.12
CA VAL A 108 -3.52 7.68 3.82
C VAL A 108 -2.66 8.92 4.01
N GLY A 109 -3.14 9.90 4.77
CA GLY A 109 -2.37 11.12 5.05
C GLY A 109 -1.12 10.82 5.87
N ARG A 110 -1.24 9.96 6.89
CA ARG A 110 -0.10 9.53 7.70
C ARG A 110 0.95 8.77 6.88
N PHE A 111 0.51 7.94 5.94
CA PHE A 111 1.38 7.23 4.99
C PHE A 111 2.18 8.22 4.13
N ASP A 112 1.49 9.16 3.47
CA ASP A 112 2.13 10.17 2.64
C ASP A 112 3.11 11.05 3.48
N ASP A 113 2.74 11.44 4.70
CA ASP A 113 3.58 12.22 5.61
C ASP A 113 4.85 11.46 6.04
N LEU A 114 4.74 10.16 6.31
CA LEU A 114 5.88 9.32 6.69
C LEU A 114 6.85 9.11 5.53
N LEU A 115 6.33 8.90 4.31
CA LEU A 115 7.18 8.82 3.12
C LEU A 115 7.92 10.13 2.86
N ALA A 116 7.24 11.27 3.00
CA ALA A 116 7.87 12.58 2.86
C ALA A 116 8.96 12.82 3.94
N GLN A 117 8.71 12.39 5.19
CA GLN A 117 9.73 12.47 6.25
C GLN A 117 10.92 11.54 5.96
N ALA A 118 10.67 10.31 5.50
CA ALA A 118 11.71 9.36 5.15
C ALA A 118 12.61 9.92 4.03
N GLN A 119 12.02 10.49 2.98
CA GLN A 119 12.76 11.09 1.87
C GLN A 119 13.68 12.25 2.32
N ASN A 120 13.29 12.98 3.36
CA ASN A 120 14.06 14.08 3.91
C ASN A 120 14.98 13.67 5.07
N ALA A 121 14.99 12.40 5.46
CA ALA A 121 15.84 11.91 6.52
C ALA A 121 17.30 11.89 6.06
N THR A 122 18.19 12.43 6.88
CA THR A 122 19.65 12.43 6.61
C THR A 122 20.35 11.20 7.16
N ASP A 123 19.68 10.45 8.05
CA ASP A 123 20.20 9.25 8.69
C ASP A 123 19.45 8.02 8.14
N ALA A 124 20.20 7.04 7.66
CA ALA A 124 19.66 5.83 7.03
C ALA A 124 18.83 4.97 8.00
N SER A 125 19.16 4.97 9.30
CA SER A 125 18.36 4.26 10.31
C SER A 125 17.02 4.95 10.50
N VAL A 126 17.02 6.28 10.58
CA VAL A 126 15.77 7.06 10.70
C VAL A 126 14.90 6.90 9.45
N GLU A 127 15.51 6.93 8.26
CA GLU A 127 14.82 6.66 7.00
C GLU A 127 14.16 5.27 7.01
N SER A 128 14.91 4.24 7.42
CA SER A 128 14.42 2.87 7.52
C SER A 128 13.23 2.74 8.49
N ASP A 129 13.30 3.36 9.67
CA ASP A 129 12.23 3.32 10.68
C ASP A 129 10.95 4.01 10.17
N LEU A 130 11.08 5.16 9.52
CA LEU A 130 9.95 5.90 8.93
C LEU A 130 9.30 5.11 7.78
N LEU A 131 10.11 4.50 6.91
CA LEU A 131 9.61 3.61 5.86
C LEU A 131 8.90 2.40 6.45
N ALA A 132 9.46 1.77 7.49
CA ALA A 132 8.83 0.63 8.15
C ALA A 132 7.46 0.99 8.74
N GLU A 133 7.34 2.18 9.37
CA GLU A 133 6.06 2.69 9.89
C GLU A 133 5.06 2.93 8.75
N ALA A 134 5.48 3.59 7.65
CA ALA A 134 4.62 3.83 6.48
C ALA A 134 4.12 2.50 5.88
N LEU A 135 5.03 1.56 5.66
CA LEU A 135 4.72 0.25 5.10
C LEU A 135 3.79 -0.58 5.99
N ALA A 136 3.70 -0.31 7.30
CA ALA A 136 2.78 -1.00 8.21
C ALA A 136 1.33 -0.46 8.13
N LEU A 137 1.15 0.77 7.63
CA LEU A 137 -0.17 1.38 7.41
C LEU A 137 -0.83 0.84 6.15
N TYR A 138 -0.04 0.53 5.12
CA TYR A 138 -0.55 -0.01 3.86
C TYR A 138 -0.83 -1.51 3.96
N ARG A 139 -2.09 -1.87 4.22
CA ARG A 139 -2.53 -3.28 4.37
C ARG A 139 -3.24 -3.83 3.13
N GLY A 140 -3.42 -3.00 2.11
CA GLY A 140 -4.11 -3.33 0.87
C GLY A 140 -4.51 -2.07 0.12
N ASP A 141 -5.17 -2.24 -1.01
CA ASP A 141 -5.62 -1.13 -1.84
C ASP A 141 -6.55 -0.18 -1.08
N LEU A 142 -6.56 1.10 -1.49
CA LEU A 142 -7.46 2.11 -0.94
C LEU A 142 -8.93 1.71 -1.16
N LEU A 143 -9.71 1.56 -0.09
CA LEU A 143 -11.15 1.25 -0.11
C LEU A 143 -11.50 0.09 -1.07
N PRO A 144 -11.00 -1.14 -0.88
CA PRO A 144 -11.01 -2.18 -1.92
C PRO A 144 -12.42 -2.55 -2.45
N ALA A 145 -13.47 -2.30 -1.66
CA ALA A 145 -14.87 -2.53 -2.05
C ALA A 145 -15.53 -1.39 -2.87
N VAL A 146 -14.82 -0.30 -3.14
CA VAL A 146 -15.30 0.84 -3.93
C VAL A 146 -14.79 0.73 -5.37
N TYR A 147 -15.67 0.91 -6.35
CA TYR A 147 -15.34 0.75 -7.78
C TYR A 147 -15.52 2.03 -8.60
N SER A 148 -15.77 3.16 -7.95
CA SER A 148 -16.02 4.42 -8.65
C SER A 148 -14.75 4.99 -9.26
N GLU A 149 -14.86 5.53 -10.48
CA GLU A 149 -13.73 5.97 -11.32
C GLU A 149 -12.75 6.93 -10.65
N TRP A 150 -13.25 7.80 -9.76
CA TRP A 150 -12.43 8.79 -9.08
C TRP A 150 -11.31 8.20 -8.22
N ILE A 151 -11.45 6.95 -7.79
CA ILE A 151 -10.51 6.33 -6.85
C ILE A 151 -9.28 5.74 -7.54
N PHE A 152 -9.39 5.35 -8.81
CA PHE A 152 -8.32 4.68 -9.56
C PHE A 152 -7.01 5.47 -9.59
N PRO A 153 -6.97 6.77 -9.95
CA PRO A 153 -5.71 7.51 -9.96
C PRO A 153 -5.06 7.62 -8.57
N ILE A 154 -5.87 7.68 -7.50
CA ILE A 154 -5.36 7.74 -6.13
C ILE A 154 -4.80 6.38 -5.71
N ARG A 155 -5.49 5.28 -6.03
CA ARG A 155 -5.00 3.92 -5.81
C ARG A 155 -3.66 3.70 -6.49
N GLU A 156 -3.57 4.05 -7.77
CA GLU A 156 -2.35 3.83 -8.55
C GLU A 156 -1.17 4.60 -7.96
N ARG A 157 -1.36 5.88 -7.63
CA ARG A 157 -0.35 6.67 -6.92
C ARG A 157 0.12 6.01 -5.62
N LEU A 158 -0.82 5.52 -4.80
CA LEU A 158 -0.50 4.89 -3.51
C LEU A 158 0.18 3.53 -3.70
N ARG A 159 -0.23 2.74 -4.71
CA ARG A 159 0.40 1.46 -5.06
C ARG A 159 1.85 1.65 -5.50
N GLN A 160 2.11 2.67 -6.33
CA GLN A 160 3.46 3.02 -6.76
C GLN A 160 4.31 3.49 -5.58
N ALA A 161 3.80 4.43 -4.77
CA ALA A 161 4.52 4.93 -3.59
C ALA A 161 4.85 3.81 -2.58
N TYR A 162 3.94 2.87 -2.37
CA TYR A 162 4.18 1.68 -1.53
C TYR A 162 5.26 0.77 -2.12
N MET A 163 5.24 0.53 -3.44
CA MET A 163 6.28 -0.25 -4.12
C MET A 163 7.66 0.41 -4.01
N ASP A 164 7.74 1.71 -4.25
CA ASP A 164 8.99 2.48 -4.13
C ASP A 164 9.53 2.43 -2.70
N ALA A 165 8.66 2.56 -1.70
CA ALA A 165 9.02 2.45 -0.29
C ALA A 165 9.55 1.05 0.07
N LEU A 166 8.93 -0.01 -0.45
CA LEU A 166 9.40 -1.39 -0.28
C LEU A 166 10.79 -1.58 -0.90
N LEU A 167 11.00 -1.12 -2.13
CA LEU A 167 12.29 -1.23 -2.80
C LEU A 167 13.37 -0.43 -2.09
N ARG A 168 13.02 0.75 -1.53
CA ARG A 168 13.96 1.60 -0.80
C ARG A 168 14.39 0.97 0.52
N ILE A 169 13.45 0.48 1.34
CA ILE A 169 13.80 -0.15 2.62
C ILE A 169 14.64 -1.43 2.42
N VAL A 170 14.37 -2.19 1.35
CA VAL A 170 15.20 -3.35 0.96
C VAL A 170 16.66 -2.92 0.76
N THR A 171 16.89 -1.84 0.00
CA THR A 171 18.24 -1.31 -0.23
C THR A 171 18.93 -0.89 1.06
N LEU A 172 18.25 -0.14 1.94
CA LEU A 172 18.82 0.29 3.23
C LEU A 172 19.20 -0.90 4.14
N LEU A 173 18.37 -1.94 4.16
CA LEU A 173 18.62 -3.15 4.93
C LEU A 173 19.73 -4.01 4.31
N GLU A 174 19.85 -4.03 2.98
CA GLU A 174 20.99 -4.67 2.29
C GLU A 174 22.32 -4.00 2.64
N ASP A 175 22.37 -2.67 2.63
CA ASP A 175 23.58 -1.88 2.92
C ASP A 175 24.10 -2.13 4.35
N THR A 176 23.18 -2.36 5.29
CA THR A 176 23.48 -2.71 6.69
C THR A 176 23.64 -4.22 6.91
N ARG A 177 23.60 -5.03 5.85
CA ARG A 177 23.67 -6.50 5.87
C ARG A 177 22.56 -7.17 6.68
N ALA A 178 21.45 -6.49 6.91
CA ALA A 178 20.24 -7.02 7.54
C ALA A 178 19.42 -7.88 6.55
N TYR A 179 20.07 -8.87 5.93
CA TYR A 179 19.52 -9.62 4.79
C TYR A 179 18.22 -10.36 5.09
N ALA A 180 18.02 -10.82 6.33
CA ALA A 180 16.78 -11.48 6.73
C ALA A 180 15.58 -10.52 6.68
N ALA A 181 15.74 -9.31 7.21
CA ALA A 181 14.71 -8.27 7.17
C ALA A 181 14.50 -7.76 5.74
N ALA A 182 15.58 -7.54 4.98
CA ALA A 182 15.51 -7.17 3.57
C ALA A 182 14.70 -8.20 2.76
N ALA A 183 14.93 -9.50 2.97
CA ALA A 183 14.19 -10.56 2.28
C ALA A 183 12.69 -10.51 2.59
N THR A 184 12.29 -10.16 3.82
CA THR A 184 10.87 -9.99 4.18
C THR A 184 10.22 -8.85 3.39
N TYR A 185 10.89 -7.70 3.25
CA TYR A 185 10.35 -6.59 2.46
C TYR A 185 10.41 -6.86 0.94
N ALA A 186 11.44 -7.54 0.46
CA ALA A 186 11.54 -7.94 -0.94
C ALA A 186 10.43 -8.94 -1.32
N GLN A 187 10.09 -9.88 -0.44
CA GLN A 187 8.93 -10.76 -0.63
C GLN A 187 7.63 -9.96 -0.74
N ARG A 188 7.42 -8.98 0.16
CA ARG A 188 6.24 -8.09 0.08
C ARG A 188 6.17 -7.31 -1.24
N ALA A 189 7.32 -6.93 -1.81
CA ALA A 189 7.38 -6.26 -3.11
C ALA A 189 6.94 -7.18 -4.26
N VAL A 190 7.43 -8.43 -4.25
CA VAL A 190 7.03 -9.47 -5.21
C VAL A 190 5.54 -9.81 -5.07
N ASP A 191 5.02 -9.90 -3.84
CA ASP A 191 3.61 -10.19 -3.60
C ASP A 191 2.71 -9.03 -4.06
N HIS A 192 3.19 -7.79 -3.96
CA HIS A 192 2.46 -6.58 -4.35
C HIS A 192 2.42 -6.37 -5.87
N ASP A 193 3.54 -6.63 -6.55
CA ASP A 193 3.66 -6.63 -8.00
C ASP A 193 4.36 -7.91 -8.49
N PRO A 194 3.59 -8.99 -8.75
CA PRO A 194 4.14 -10.27 -9.20
C PRO A 194 4.80 -10.25 -10.58
N LEU A 195 4.68 -9.15 -11.34
CA LEU A 195 5.34 -8.97 -12.63
C LEU A 195 6.64 -8.16 -12.51
N HIS A 196 6.98 -7.69 -11.31
CA HIS A 196 8.17 -6.88 -11.08
C HIS A 196 9.45 -7.73 -10.96
N GLU A 197 10.07 -8.04 -12.10
CA GLU A 197 11.26 -8.90 -12.18
C GLU A 197 12.43 -8.44 -11.29
N ALA A 198 12.66 -7.12 -11.18
CA ALA A 198 13.71 -6.56 -10.33
C ALA A 198 13.50 -6.90 -8.84
N GLY A 199 12.24 -7.07 -8.42
CA GLY A 199 11.88 -7.52 -7.07
C GLY A 199 12.30 -8.97 -6.84
N TYR A 200 12.02 -9.86 -7.80
CA TYR A 200 12.47 -11.25 -7.77
C TYR A 200 13.99 -11.37 -7.78
N LEU A 201 14.68 -10.56 -8.60
CA LEU A 201 16.14 -10.57 -8.66
C LEU A 201 16.76 -10.22 -7.30
N ARG A 202 16.26 -9.16 -6.64
CA ARG A 202 16.70 -8.77 -5.30
C ARG A 202 16.40 -9.85 -4.28
N LEU A 203 15.18 -10.38 -4.26
CA LEU A 203 14.78 -11.45 -3.34
C LEU A 203 15.65 -12.71 -3.51
N MET A 204 15.91 -13.11 -4.75
CA MET A 204 16.78 -14.24 -5.07
C MET A 204 18.21 -14.00 -4.55
N ARG A 205 18.78 -12.82 -4.80
CA ARG A 205 20.10 -12.43 -4.30
C ARG A 205 20.15 -12.44 -2.77
N LEU A 206 19.12 -11.94 -2.10
CA LEU A 206 19.02 -11.91 -0.64
C LEU A 206 18.99 -13.31 -0.02
N HIS A 207 18.27 -14.25 -0.64
CA HIS A 207 18.30 -15.65 -0.22
C HIS A 207 19.69 -16.27 -0.41
N ALA A 208 20.35 -16.00 -1.53
CA ALA A 208 21.71 -16.48 -1.79
C ALA A 208 22.73 -15.93 -0.77
N LEU A 209 22.66 -14.63 -0.43
CA LEU A 209 23.53 -13.99 0.57
C LEU A 209 23.35 -14.58 1.98
N ARG A 210 22.18 -15.16 2.26
CA ARG A 210 21.90 -15.88 3.51
C ARG A 210 22.32 -17.35 3.49
N GLY A 211 22.87 -17.83 2.38
CA GLY A 211 23.19 -19.24 2.17
C GLY A 211 21.96 -20.13 1.89
N ASP A 212 20.78 -19.53 1.68
CA ASP A 212 19.55 -20.26 1.40
C ASP A 212 19.33 -20.39 -0.11
N ARG A 213 20.22 -21.15 -0.75
CA ARG A 213 20.23 -21.36 -2.19
C ARG A 213 18.93 -21.99 -2.71
N ALA A 214 18.38 -22.96 -1.97
CA ALA A 214 17.13 -23.63 -2.37
C ALA A 214 15.98 -22.63 -2.51
N ARG A 215 15.84 -21.68 -1.56
CA ARG A 215 14.87 -20.59 -1.71
C ARG A 215 15.21 -19.65 -2.86
N ALA A 216 16.47 -19.32 -3.09
CA ALA A 216 16.87 -18.48 -4.22
C ALA A 216 16.43 -19.10 -5.57
N LEU A 217 16.68 -20.38 -5.79
CA LEU A 217 16.22 -21.09 -7.00
C LEU A 217 14.69 -21.16 -7.10
N HIS A 218 14.00 -21.36 -5.97
CA HIS A 218 12.54 -21.36 -5.94
C HIS A 218 11.96 -20.01 -6.41
N VAL A 219 12.53 -18.89 -5.96
CA VAL A 219 12.12 -17.53 -6.35
C VAL A 219 12.18 -17.35 -7.87
N TYR A 220 13.25 -17.85 -8.53
CA TYR A 220 13.35 -17.82 -9.99
C TYR A 220 12.22 -18.60 -10.66
N HIS A 221 11.97 -19.84 -10.23
CA HIS A 221 10.91 -20.66 -10.81
C HIS A 221 9.52 -20.05 -10.61
N THR A 222 9.26 -19.42 -9.46
CA THR A 222 8.02 -18.68 -9.22
C THR A 222 7.88 -17.52 -10.21
N CYS A 223 8.92 -16.71 -10.38
CA CYS A 223 8.92 -15.60 -11.35
C CYS A 223 8.63 -16.08 -12.77
N ALA A 224 9.37 -17.08 -13.24
CA ALA A 224 9.20 -17.65 -14.58
C ALA A 224 7.77 -18.18 -14.79
N THR A 225 7.21 -18.86 -13.78
CA THR A 225 5.83 -19.37 -13.84
C THR A 225 4.81 -18.23 -13.96
N VAL A 226 4.98 -17.17 -13.17
CA VAL A 226 4.07 -16.00 -13.19
C VAL A 226 4.17 -15.26 -14.52
N LEU A 227 5.37 -14.95 -15.01
CA LEU A 227 5.57 -14.24 -16.29
C LEU A 227 5.02 -15.02 -17.48
N VAL A 228 5.26 -16.32 -17.55
CA VAL A 228 4.71 -17.15 -18.62
C VAL A 228 3.19 -17.19 -18.55
N ARG A 229 2.61 -17.33 -17.35
CA ARG A 229 1.16 -17.41 -17.16
C ARG A 229 0.44 -16.11 -17.51
N GLU A 230 0.94 -14.98 -17.02
CA GLU A 230 0.24 -13.69 -17.10
C GLU A 230 0.62 -12.89 -18.35
N MET A 231 1.84 -13.07 -18.86
CA MET A 231 2.39 -12.27 -19.97
C MET A 231 2.84 -13.11 -21.17
N GLY A 232 2.97 -14.44 -21.04
CA GLY A 232 3.45 -15.31 -22.12
C GLY A 232 4.93 -15.11 -22.47
N VAL A 233 5.72 -14.54 -21.56
CA VAL A 233 7.14 -14.24 -21.76
C VAL A 233 8.02 -14.97 -20.75
N GLU A 234 9.27 -15.20 -21.12
CA GLU A 234 10.30 -15.71 -20.21
C GLU A 234 10.91 -14.58 -19.37
N PRO A 235 11.56 -14.89 -18.23
CA PRO A 235 12.33 -13.91 -17.48
C PRO A 235 13.40 -13.22 -18.32
N ASN A 236 13.71 -11.98 -17.98
CA ASN A 236 14.75 -11.19 -18.61
C ASN A 236 16.16 -11.78 -18.37
N ALA A 237 17.12 -11.31 -19.18
CA ALA A 237 18.50 -11.81 -19.16
C ALA A 237 19.16 -11.65 -17.78
N GLU A 238 18.89 -10.56 -17.05
CA GLU A 238 19.50 -10.32 -15.74
C GLU A 238 19.08 -11.37 -14.70
N LEU A 239 17.79 -11.75 -14.70
CA LEU A 239 17.27 -12.78 -13.82
C LEU A 239 17.77 -14.18 -14.22
N GLN A 240 17.84 -14.46 -15.52
CA GLN A 240 18.40 -15.71 -16.05
C GLN A 240 19.88 -15.86 -15.69
N ASP A 241 20.70 -14.81 -15.88
CA ASP A 241 22.13 -14.82 -15.55
C ASP A 241 22.37 -15.01 -14.04
N ALA A 242 21.53 -14.42 -13.20
CA ALA A 242 21.60 -14.61 -11.76
C ALA A 242 21.24 -16.04 -11.36
N TYR A 243 20.26 -16.67 -12.01
CA TYR A 243 19.94 -18.08 -11.83
C TYR A 243 21.09 -19.02 -12.27
N MET A 244 21.68 -18.77 -13.44
CA MET A 244 22.80 -19.58 -13.95
C MET A 244 24.04 -19.48 -13.04
N ARG A 245 24.33 -18.31 -12.48
CA ARG A 245 25.39 -18.14 -11.48
C ARG A 245 25.12 -18.91 -10.20
N LEU A 246 23.86 -18.99 -9.77
CA LEU A 246 23.51 -19.85 -8.64
C LEU A 246 23.82 -21.30 -9.00
N LEU A 247 23.33 -21.80 -10.14
CA LEU A 247 23.59 -23.18 -10.60
C LEU A 247 25.08 -23.54 -10.58
N ALA A 248 25.94 -22.73 -11.20
CA ALA A 248 27.39 -22.99 -11.28
C ALA A 248 28.09 -23.15 -9.91
N LEU A 249 27.57 -22.53 -8.84
CA LEU A 249 28.13 -22.69 -7.49
C LEU A 249 27.90 -24.10 -6.88
N ASP A 250 27.02 -24.95 -7.46
CA ASP A 250 26.83 -26.33 -6.97
C ASP A 250 27.88 -27.28 -7.54
N ASP A 251 28.28 -27.07 -8.80
CA ASP A 251 29.23 -27.96 -9.49
C ASP A 251 30.63 -27.87 -8.86
N ASP A 252 31.07 -26.67 -8.44
CA ASP A 252 32.35 -26.48 -7.76
C ASP A 252 32.38 -27.06 -6.33
N GLY A 253 31.22 -27.20 -5.67
CA GLY A 253 31.10 -27.78 -4.33
C GLY A 253 31.05 -29.31 -4.33
N GLY A 254 30.67 -29.93 -5.45
CA GLY A 254 30.58 -31.38 -5.63
C GLY A 254 31.91 -32.05 -5.94
N ASP A 255 32.86 -31.36 -6.56
CA ASP A 255 34.11 -31.97 -7.05
C ASP A 255 35.24 -32.00 -6.00
N SER A 256 35.15 -31.19 -4.93
CA SER A 256 36.17 -31.16 -3.86
C SER A 256 36.13 -32.38 -2.92
N ALA A 257 35.03 -33.14 -2.88
CA ALA A 257 34.88 -34.32 -2.01
C ALA A 257 35.43 -35.63 -2.64
N ALA A 258 35.80 -35.63 -3.93
CA ALA A 258 36.19 -36.84 -4.66
C ALA A 258 37.71 -37.14 -4.64
N GLN A 259 38.56 -36.28 -4.09
CA GLN A 259 40.00 -36.53 -3.94
C GLN A 259 40.41 -36.72 -2.47
N ARG A 260 40.06 -37.88 -1.91
CA ARG A 260 40.86 -38.49 -0.85
C ARG A 260 41.73 -39.59 -1.47
N PRO A 261 43.07 -39.52 -1.40
CA PRO A 261 43.92 -40.59 -1.90
C PRO A 261 43.72 -41.84 -1.03
N ALA A 262 43.61 -43.00 -1.68
CA ALA A 262 43.55 -44.29 -1.02
C ALA A 262 44.82 -44.54 -0.19
N PRO A 263 44.72 -45.20 0.99
CA PRO A 263 45.91 -45.55 1.76
C PRO A 263 46.69 -46.65 1.03
N ALA A 264 47.97 -46.39 0.78
CA ALA A 264 48.90 -47.37 0.25
C ALA A 264 49.06 -48.56 1.22
N ARG A 265 49.05 -49.78 0.67
CA ARG A 265 49.54 -51.00 1.32
C ARG A 265 50.77 -51.49 0.57
#